data_AF-A0A2I5KPK2-F1
#
_entry.id   AF-A0A2I5KPK2-F1
#
_cell.length_a   1.000
_cell.length_b   1.000
_cell.length_c   1.000
_cell.angle_alpha   90.00
_cell.angle_beta   90.00
_cell.angle_gamma   90.00
#
_symmetry.space_group_name_H-M   'P 1'
#
loop_
_entity.id
_entity.type
_entity.pdbx_description
1 polymer ?
#
loop_
_entity_poly.entity_id
_entity_poly.type
_entity_poly.pdbx_seq_one_letter_code
_entity_poly.pdbx_strand_id
1 'polypeptide(L)'
;MIKKIVYNRYIYLFIYSVLFTIISYYSANMSSIIYDYPFHLGRIVGLAQSIRNYDFLPSLNYVFLKGSGYGVPMFYGNWVLYLPAIVFMKTKVATLSFAVLVW
;
A
#
# COMPACT_ATOMS: atom_id res chain seq x y z
N MET A 1 34.36 37.64 -10.58
CA MET A 1 33.30 37.50 -9.54
C MET A 1 32.11 36.64 -9.99
N ILE A 2 31.59 36.84 -11.21
CA ILE A 2 30.42 36.12 -11.76
C ILE A 2 30.62 34.59 -11.88
N LYS A 3 31.79 34.10 -12.30
CA LYS A 3 32.08 32.64 -12.38
C LYS A 3 32.02 31.93 -11.01
N LYS A 4 32.38 32.61 -9.92
CA LYS A 4 32.35 32.04 -8.55
C LYS A 4 30.90 31.86 -8.05
N ILE A 5 30.01 32.76 -8.46
CA ILE A 5 28.56 32.69 -8.20
C ILE A 5 27.92 31.54 -9.00
N VAL A 6 28.34 31.37 -10.25
CA VAL A 6 27.87 30.28 -11.14
C VAL A 6 28.33 28.90 -10.66
N TYR A 7 29.54 28.74 -10.14
CA TYR A 7 30.00 27.48 -9.54
C TYR A 7 29.20 27.11 -8.27
N ASN A 8 28.79 28.13 -7.51
CA ASN A 8 28.04 27.96 -6.27
C ASN A 8 26.60 27.47 -6.51
N ARG A 9 25.96 27.83 -7.63
CA ARG A 9 24.56 27.44 -7.92
C ARG A 9 24.37 25.92 -8.03
N TYR A 10 25.32 25.22 -8.65
CA TYR A 10 25.25 23.76 -8.79
C TYR A 10 25.49 23.06 -7.46
N ILE A 11 26.33 23.63 -6.60
CA ILE A 11 26.54 23.14 -5.24
C ILE A 11 25.26 23.31 -4.41
N TYR A 12 24.58 24.47 -4.48
CA TYR A 12 23.31 24.66 -3.79
C TYR A 12 22.22 23.72 -4.30
N LEU A 13 22.11 23.52 -5.61
CA LEU A 13 21.16 22.56 -6.19
C LEU A 13 21.48 21.12 -5.78
N PHE A 14 22.77 20.76 -5.74
CA PHE A 14 23.21 19.45 -5.28
C PHE A 14 22.84 19.23 -3.81
N ILE A 15 23.19 20.17 -2.92
CA ILE A 15 22.84 20.12 -1.50
C ILE A 15 21.31 20.03 -1.33
N TYR A 16 20.56 20.87 -2.04
CA TYR A 16 19.10 20.83 -2.02
C TYR A 16 18.55 19.47 -2.46
N SER A 17 19.06 18.91 -3.56
CA SER A 17 18.61 17.61 -4.08
C SER A 17 18.91 16.47 -3.11
N VAL A 18 20.07 16.49 -2.45
CA VAL A 18 20.44 15.50 -1.42
C VAL A 18 19.52 15.61 -0.22
N LEU A 19 19.32 16.81 0.32
CA LEU A 19 18.44 17.04 1.46
C LEU A 19 17.00 16.65 1.14
N PHE A 20 16.48 17.08 -0.02
CA PHE A 20 15.14 16.72 -0.49
C PHE A 20 15.00 15.20 -0.62
N THR A 21 15.96 14.53 -1.26
CA THR A 21 15.94 13.07 -1.42
C THR A 21 15.93 12.34 -0.08
N ILE A 22 16.77 12.77 0.88
CA ILE A 22 16.81 12.17 2.22
C ILE A 22 15.46 12.35 2.92
N ILE A 23 14.92 13.58 2.93
CA ILE A 23 13.61 13.86 3.56
C ILE A 23 12.50 13.04 2.91
N SER A 24 12.44 13.00 1.57
CA SER A 24 11.45 12.20 0.85
C SER A 24 11.61 10.70 1.10
N TYR A 25 12.84 10.18 1.15
CA TYR A 25 13.09 8.78 1.45
C TYR A 25 12.59 8.40 2.84
N TYR A 26 12.92 9.18 3.86
CA TYR A 26 12.43 8.93 5.22
C TYR A 26 10.91 9.12 5.30
N SER A 27 10.36 10.18 4.70
CA SER A 27 8.91 10.41 4.68
C SER A 27 8.15 9.29 3.97
N ALA A 28 8.68 8.71 2.90
CA ALA A 28 8.04 7.62 2.17
C ALA A 28 8.16 6.28 2.91
N ASN A 29 9.32 6.00 3.52
CA ASN A 29 9.62 4.68 4.07
C ASN A 29 9.38 4.55 5.58
N MET A 30 9.35 5.64 6.36
CA MET A 30 8.90 5.56 7.77
C MET A 30 7.40 5.24 7.87
N SER A 31 6.67 5.38 6.77
CA SER A 31 5.22 5.24 6.71
C SER A 31 4.76 4.00 5.90
N SER A 32 5.49 3.56 4.87
CA SER A 32 4.93 2.61 3.87
C SER A 32 4.39 1.31 4.46
N ILE A 33 5.13 0.64 5.35
CA ILE A 33 4.68 -0.63 5.96
C ILE A 33 3.38 -0.45 6.77
N ILE A 34 3.20 0.70 7.44
CA ILE A 34 2.02 0.95 8.28
C ILE A 34 0.85 1.50 7.46
N TYR A 35 1.10 2.21 6.37
CA TYR A 35 0.03 2.82 5.56
C TYR A 35 -0.63 1.82 4.63
N ASP A 36 0.15 0.93 4.02
CA ASP A 36 -0.39 -0.08 3.12
C ASP A 36 -0.97 -1.28 3.88
N TYR A 37 -0.55 -1.50 5.14
CA TYR A 37 -1.04 -2.60 5.97
C TYR A 37 -2.57 -2.57 6.16
N PRO A 38 -3.22 -1.49 6.65
CA PRO A 38 -4.67 -1.41 6.77
C PRO A 38 -5.39 -1.56 5.43
N PHE A 39 -4.79 -1.04 4.36
CA PHE A 39 -5.36 -1.15 3.02
C PHE A 39 -5.36 -2.61 2.53
N HIS A 40 -4.21 -3.28 2.54
CA HIS A 40 -4.12 -4.70 2.15
C HIS A 40 -4.93 -5.59 3.08
N LEU A 41 -4.95 -5.31 4.38
CA LEU A 41 -5.79 -6.02 5.33
C LEU A 41 -7.28 -5.86 4.99
N GLY A 42 -7.75 -4.64 4.71
CA GLY A 42 -9.11 -4.39 4.25
C GLY A 42 -9.44 -5.12 2.95
N ARG A 43 -8.46 -5.22 2.04
CA ARG A 43 -8.60 -6.01 0.80
C ARG A 43 -8.75 -7.51 1.08
N ILE A 44 -7.94 -8.08 1.97
CA ILE A 44 -8.01 -9.49 2.39
C ILE A 44 -9.34 -9.79 3.06
N VAL A 45 -9.75 -8.97 4.04
CA VAL A 45 -10.99 -9.15 4.80
C VAL A 45 -12.21 -9.02 3.88
N GLY A 46 -12.21 -8.06 2.98
CA GLY A 46 -13.32 -7.87 2.05
C GLY A 46 -13.41 -8.98 1.01
N LEU A 47 -12.28 -9.46 0.46
CA LEU A 47 -12.30 -10.64 -0.41
C LEU A 47 -12.81 -11.88 0.33
N ALA A 48 -12.42 -12.07 1.59
CA ALA A 48 -12.94 -13.12 2.45
C ALA A 48 -14.45 -12.96 2.77
N GLN A 49 -15.00 -11.74 2.75
CA GLN A 49 -16.45 -11.51 2.84
C GLN A 49 -17.15 -11.85 1.53
N SER A 50 -16.62 -11.41 0.38
CA SER A 50 -17.16 -11.75 -0.94
C SER A 50 -17.19 -13.26 -1.17
N ILE A 51 -16.10 -13.98 -0.89
CA ILE A 51 -16.03 -15.45 -1.01
C ILE A 51 -17.08 -16.13 -0.13
N ARG A 52 -17.31 -15.65 1.10
CA ARG A 52 -18.36 -16.18 1.99
C ARG A 52 -19.77 -15.96 1.44
N ASN A 53 -19.96 -14.94 0.63
CA ASN A 53 -21.21 -14.62 -0.05
C ASN A 53 -21.27 -15.20 -1.48
N TYR A 54 -20.38 -16.15 -1.82
CA TYR A 54 -20.29 -16.78 -3.15
C TYR A 54 -19.92 -15.81 -4.30
N ASP A 55 -19.39 -14.63 -3.98
CA ASP A 55 -18.81 -13.71 -4.95
C ASP A 55 -17.29 -13.94 -5.02
N PHE A 56 -16.88 -14.78 -5.96
CA PHE A 56 -15.49 -15.17 -6.13
C PHE A 56 -14.67 -14.17 -6.94
N LEU A 57 -15.29 -13.29 -7.73
CA LEU A 57 -14.61 -12.32 -8.58
C LEU A 57 -15.14 -10.91 -8.32
N PRO A 58 -15.04 -10.40 -7.08
CA PRO A 58 -15.64 -9.12 -6.72
C PRO A 58 -15.01 -7.97 -7.49
N SER A 59 -15.86 -7.09 -8.03
CA SER A 59 -15.46 -5.78 -8.56
C SER A 59 -15.51 -4.67 -7.50
N LEU A 60 -16.13 -4.95 -6.36
CA LEU A 60 -16.28 -4.02 -5.24
C LEU A 60 -15.87 -4.69 -3.93
N ASN A 61 -15.19 -3.92 -3.08
CA ASN A 61 -14.90 -4.31 -1.71
C ASN A 61 -15.65 -3.40 -0.74
N TYR A 62 -16.63 -3.96 -0.04
CA TYR A 62 -17.55 -3.25 0.85
C TYR A 62 -17.00 -3.02 2.27
N VAL A 63 -15.81 -3.53 2.61
CA VAL A 63 -15.13 -3.19 3.87
C VAL A 63 -14.70 -1.72 3.86
N PHE A 64 -14.42 -1.18 2.67
CA PHE A 64 -14.05 0.21 2.49
C PHE A 64 -15.26 1.13 2.43
N LEU A 65 -14.98 2.42 2.65
CA LEU A 65 -15.93 3.51 2.44
C LEU A 65 -17.28 3.30 3.16
N LYS A 66 -17.25 2.68 4.35
CA LYS A 66 -18.43 2.41 5.17
C LYS A 66 -19.53 1.62 4.44
N GLY A 67 -19.15 0.69 3.55
CA GLY A 67 -20.11 -0.15 2.83
C GLY A 67 -20.62 0.43 1.51
N SER A 68 -20.14 1.59 1.06
CA SER A 68 -20.46 2.05 -0.31
C SER A 68 -19.71 1.28 -1.39
N GLY A 69 -18.62 0.59 -1.02
CA GLY A 69 -17.81 -0.22 -1.93
C GLY A 69 -16.65 0.56 -2.54
N TYR A 70 -15.45 0.00 -2.45
CA TYR A 70 -14.26 0.49 -3.14
C TYR A 70 -14.00 -0.35 -4.38
N GLY A 71 -13.64 0.31 -5.49
CA GLY A 71 -13.35 -0.35 -6.77
C GLY A 71 -12.14 -1.26 -6.70
N VAL A 72 -12.35 -2.55 -6.95
CA VAL A 72 -11.30 -3.57 -7.05
C VAL A 72 -11.48 -4.31 -8.39
N PRO A 73 -10.41 -4.81 -9.04
CA PRO A 73 -9.01 -4.83 -8.66
C PRO A 73 -8.19 -3.67 -9.29
N MET A 74 -8.69 -2.43 -9.26
CA MET A 74 -8.12 -1.32 -10.05
C MET A 74 -6.62 -1.05 -9.84
N PHE A 75 -6.10 -1.22 -8.63
CA PHE A 75 -4.68 -1.01 -8.29
C PHE A 75 -3.90 -2.31 -8.00
N TYR A 76 -4.58 -3.34 -7.49
CA TYR A 76 -3.98 -4.62 -7.12
C TYR A 76 -4.92 -5.75 -7.49
N GLY A 77 -4.39 -6.74 -8.22
CA GLY A 77 -5.10 -7.96 -8.60
C GLY A 77 -5.57 -8.76 -7.39
N ASN A 78 -6.79 -9.32 -7.45
CA ASN A 78 -7.30 -10.18 -6.38
C ASN A 78 -6.54 -11.52 -6.27
N TRP A 79 -5.81 -11.92 -7.32
CA TRP A 79 -5.11 -13.21 -7.40
C TRP A 79 -4.16 -13.47 -6.23
N VAL A 80 -3.33 -12.48 -5.87
CA VAL A 80 -2.38 -12.60 -4.74
C VAL A 80 -3.07 -12.59 -3.37
N LEU A 81 -4.34 -12.18 -3.32
CA LEU A 81 -5.09 -12.03 -2.08
C LEU A 81 -5.94 -13.25 -1.73
N TYR A 82 -6.18 -14.20 -2.63
CA TYR A 82 -7.01 -15.38 -2.33
C TYR A 82 -6.42 -16.25 -1.23
N LEU A 83 -5.12 -16.53 -1.28
CA LEU A 83 -4.46 -17.33 -0.24
C LEU A 83 -4.56 -16.64 1.13
N PRO A 84 -4.15 -15.36 1.29
CA PRO A 84 -4.41 -14.58 2.51
C PRO A 84 -5.87 -14.56 2.95
N ALA A 85 -6.82 -14.42 2.02
CA ALA A 85 -8.26 -14.39 2.33
C ALA A 85 -8.74 -15.75 2.89
N ILE A 86 -8.28 -16.86 2.34
CA ILE A 86 -8.58 -18.21 2.86
C ILE A 86 -7.96 -18.40 4.25
N VAL A 87 -6.71 -17.98 4.45
CA VAL A 87 -6.05 -17.99 5.76
C VAL A 87 -6.85 -17.17 6.77
N PHE A 88 -7.34 -15.99 6.38
CA PHE A 88 -8.21 -15.16 7.23
C PHE A 88 -9.53 -15.85 7.53
N MET A 89 -10.16 -16.48 6.53
CA MET A 89 -11.41 -17.22 6.72
C MET A 89 -11.26 -18.35 7.74
N LYS A 90 -10.11 -19.03 7.77
CA LYS A 90 -9.82 -20.14 8.70
C LYS A 90 -9.38 -19.67 10.08
N THR A 91 -8.48 -18.70 10.14
CA THR A 91 -7.80 -18.31 11.40
C THR A 91 -8.50 -17.15 12.12
N LYS A 92 -9.20 -16.29 11.38
CA LYS A 92 -9.71 -14.99 11.86
C LYS A 92 -8.60 -14.05 12.38
N VAL A 93 -7.33 -14.36 12.11
CA VAL A 93 -6.19 -13.55 12.56
C VAL A 93 -5.68 -12.71 11.39
N ALA A 94 -5.96 -11.41 11.46
CA ALA A 94 -5.61 -10.40 10.46
C ALA A 94 -4.10 -10.34 10.14
N THR A 95 -3.28 -10.26 11.18
CA THR A 95 -1.80 -10.16 11.07
C THR A 95 -1.20 -11.40 10.42
N LEU A 96 -1.66 -12.59 10.82
CA LEU A 96 -1.23 -13.85 10.23
C LEU A 96 -1.62 -13.95 8.75
N SER A 97 -2.83 -13.50 8.41
CA SER A 97 -3.31 -13.51 7.03
C SER A 97 -2.50 -12.55 6.15
N PHE A 98 -2.16 -11.37 6.68
CA PHE A 98 -1.29 -10.41 6.01
C PHE A 98 0.14 -10.94 5.87
N ALA A 99 0.69 -11.65 6.86
CA ALA A 99 2.04 -12.22 6.78
C ALA A 99 2.20 -13.27 5.66
N VAL A 100 1.10 -13.87 5.20
CA VAL A 100 1.09 -14.82 4.06
C VAL A 100 1.02 -14.10 2.72
N LEU A 101 0.74 -12.78 2.71
CA LEU A 101 0.88 -11.95 1.52
C LEU A 101 2.37 -11.87 1.18
N VAL A 102 2.77 -12.50 0.08
CA VAL A 102 4.17 -12.55 -0.39
C VAL A 102 4.68 -11.11 -0.57
N TRP A 103 5.80 -10.80 0.09
CA TRP A 103 6.55 -9.56 -0.05
C TRP A 103 7.41 -9.56 -1.31
#